data_AF-A0A7V9JFP6-F1
#
_entry.id   AF-A0A7V9JFP6-F1
#
_cell.length_a   1.000
_cell.length_b   1.000
_cell.length_c   1.000
_cell.angle_alpha   90.00
_cell.angle_beta   90.00
_cell.angle_gamma   90.00
#
_symmetry.space_group_name_H-M   'P 1'
#
loop_
_entity.id
_entity.type
_entity.pdbx_description
1 polymer ?
#
loop_
_entity_poly.entity_id
_entity_poly.type
_entity_poly.pdbx_seq_one_letter_code
_entity_poly.pdbx_strand_id
1 'polypeptide(L)'
;MTYTFKLSRRLARLRAPLFGLIVALFGCDGGDTFSPDPAEPQDPISSNEEAAPVAGPSAAVTYAGGIPIGTFAQPTTQFGGTFNGAMLNIYPQFLLEELAVIRARGGKVAIKLSFGDRFIKDAAGNFSLAKWKARVDLYKGVNFDSYIKDGTIIGHYLIDEPQDVANWNGQPIPQATLEEMAKHSKELWPDMVTIVRTWPDYLDNWSGTYRYLDAAWAQYAANRWPNAQAFLEENVSKARAKGLGLVVGLNLQDGGPTKSEMTASQVRSYGSALLSSTYPCAFISWKYKDDFMSASGMWEAMKDLRNQAENRGFKTCQGAALGSGTLPPPPPPPPPPALPGSGSKTLPFGLSYAPIDEYSTRWTGTLYAAAPALLVERLKRAESVGMKVVVTLVEAAQAKNSDGTFSLSRWKTQLDRYRGQPLDRHISSQALYLHHLVDQPRCSGCWGGRPISYETIEEMARYSKSIWPALPTAVRVAPSSLAAATFRWTHLDAGWTQYNTRQGDLREKLAREVARAREEGLGLVAGLNLLDGAGFRTAPMTARQVREFGSILAADPSVCALVGWRYDASYLSQTGMRDAMAAVAAVARSRNAASCVRS
;
A
#
# COMPACT_ATOMS: atom_id res chain seq x y z
N MET A 1 -12.67 -58.62 53.49
CA MET A 1 -11.65 -59.22 52.62
C MET A 1 -10.45 -58.30 52.60
N THR A 2 -9.34 -58.82 53.10
CA THR A 2 -8.18 -58.07 53.58
C THR A 2 -6.96 -58.49 52.78
N TYR A 3 -5.88 -57.70 52.85
CA TYR A 3 -4.47 -58.05 52.54
C TYR A 3 -4.04 -58.02 51.05
N THR A 4 -2.86 -57.52 50.61
CA THR A 4 -1.74 -56.75 51.21
C THR A 4 -0.83 -56.26 50.08
N PHE A 5 -0.06 -55.21 50.35
CA PHE A 5 1.22 -54.87 49.69
C PHE A 5 2.18 -56.06 49.55
N LYS A 6 2.95 -56.11 48.45
CA LYS A 6 4.29 -56.71 48.43
C LYS A 6 5.26 -55.84 47.61
N LEU A 7 6.18 -55.20 48.33
CA LEU A 7 7.43 -54.66 47.83
C LEU A 7 8.52 -55.69 48.16
N SER A 8 9.34 -56.10 47.19
CA SER A 8 10.56 -56.87 47.46
C SER A 8 11.69 -56.47 46.53
N ARG A 9 12.75 -55.95 47.14
CA ARG A 9 14.10 -55.76 46.60
C ARG A 9 14.77 -57.12 46.33
N ARG A 10 15.59 -57.22 45.27
CA ARG A 10 17.08 -57.36 45.33
C ARG A 10 17.68 -57.79 43.98
N LEU A 11 18.64 -56.98 43.53
CA LEU A 11 19.99 -57.32 43.02
C LEU A 11 20.15 -58.54 42.08
N ALA A 12 20.60 -58.31 40.84
CA ALA A 12 22.04 -58.34 40.52
C ALA A 12 22.31 -58.33 38.99
N ARG A 13 23.26 -57.46 38.62
CA ARG A 13 24.35 -57.65 37.64
C ARG A 13 24.07 -57.62 36.12
N LEU A 14 24.84 -56.70 35.52
CA LEU A 14 25.70 -56.84 34.34
C LEU A 14 25.18 -56.36 32.96
N ARG A 15 25.72 -55.17 32.60
CA ARG A 15 26.38 -54.77 31.34
C ARG A 15 25.70 -53.59 30.63
N ALA A 16 26.36 -52.44 30.75
CA ALA A 16 26.29 -51.32 29.81
C ALA A 16 27.02 -51.70 28.50
N PRO A 17 27.13 -50.82 27.47
CA PRO A 17 26.39 -49.58 27.17
C PRO A 17 25.87 -49.59 25.71
N LEU A 18 24.90 -48.73 25.35
CA LEU A 18 24.89 -48.12 24.00
C LEU A 18 23.87 -46.98 23.90
N PHE A 19 24.41 -45.82 23.56
CA PHE A 19 23.84 -44.65 22.90
C PHE A 19 22.32 -44.64 22.63
N GLY A 20 21.63 -43.64 23.19
CA GLY A 20 20.23 -43.35 22.89
C GLY A 20 19.93 -41.85 22.95
N LEU A 21 20.07 -41.21 21.78
CA LEU A 21 19.31 -40.08 21.24
C LEU A 21 18.68 -39.05 22.21
N ILE A 22 19.15 -37.81 22.11
CA ILE A 22 18.42 -36.60 22.53
C ILE A 22 17.30 -36.36 21.50
N VAL A 23 16.04 -36.50 21.91
CA VAL A 23 14.87 -36.02 21.15
C VAL A 23 14.61 -34.57 21.55
N ALA A 24 14.93 -33.64 20.64
CA ALA A 24 14.46 -32.26 20.73
C ALA A 24 13.02 -32.20 20.21
N LEU A 25 12.08 -31.92 21.12
CA LEU A 25 10.71 -31.54 20.77
C LEU A 25 10.74 -30.13 20.19
N PHE A 26 10.66 -30.00 18.87
CA PHE A 26 10.27 -28.75 18.23
C PHE A 26 8.75 -28.65 18.29
N GLY A 27 8.25 -27.69 19.06
CA GLY A 27 6.86 -27.25 18.99
C GLY A 27 6.65 -26.49 17.69
N CYS A 28 5.79 -27.03 16.83
CA CYS A 28 5.13 -26.27 15.78
C CYS A 28 4.02 -25.45 16.45
N ASP A 29 4.06 -24.13 16.33
CA ASP A 29 2.90 -23.28 16.58
C ASP A 29 2.55 -22.50 15.32
N GLY A 30 1.26 -22.49 15.03
CA GLY A 30 0.66 -22.06 13.76
C GLY A 30 0.69 -20.55 13.54
N GLY A 31 0.69 -20.19 12.26
CA GLY A 31 0.48 -18.84 11.78
C GLY A 31 0.17 -18.91 10.30
N ASP A 32 -1.13 -18.91 9.96
CA ASP A 32 -1.62 -18.73 8.60
C ASP A 32 -1.03 -17.46 8.00
N THR A 33 -0.09 -17.64 7.08
CA THR A 33 0.53 -16.57 6.31
C THR A 33 -0.10 -16.47 4.93
N PHE A 34 -0.55 -15.26 4.61
CA PHE A 34 -0.94 -14.78 3.28
C PHE A 34 0.03 -15.25 2.17
N SER A 35 -0.47 -16.06 1.23
CA SER A 35 0.02 -16.22 -0.15
C SER A 35 -1.03 -16.99 -0.97
N PRO A 36 -1.47 -16.51 -2.15
CA PRO A 36 -2.34 -17.28 -3.05
C PRO A 36 -1.52 -18.26 -3.91
N ASP A 37 -2.02 -19.49 -4.03
CA ASP A 37 -1.52 -20.52 -4.98
C ASP A 37 -1.99 -20.23 -6.42
N PRO A 38 -1.24 -20.68 -7.45
CA PRO A 38 -1.55 -20.43 -8.85
C PRO A 38 -2.47 -21.51 -9.45
N ALA A 39 -3.56 -21.07 -10.10
CA ALA A 39 -4.40 -21.91 -10.94
C ALA A 39 -3.89 -21.96 -12.41
N GLU A 40 -4.21 -23.06 -13.08
CA GLU A 40 -3.81 -23.44 -14.45
C GLU A 40 -4.33 -22.51 -15.58
N PRO A 41 -3.71 -22.54 -16.78
CA PRO A 41 -4.00 -21.61 -17.87
C PRO A 41 -5.28 -21.97 -18.65
N GLN A 42 -6.08 -20.97 -18.97
CA GLN A 42 -7.11 -21.03 -20.03
C GLN A 42 -6.71 -20.14 -21.22
N ASP A 43 -7.02 -20.62 -22.42
CA ASP A 43 -6.63 -20.05 -23.72
C ASP A 43 -7.28 -18.68 -24.02
N PRO A 44 -6.61 -17.78 -24.78
CA PRO A 44 -7.07 -16.41 -24.96
C PRO A 44 -8.11 -16.25 -26.08
N ILE A 45 -9.20 -15.55 -25.75
CA ILE A 45 -10.15 -14.97 -26.72
C ILE A 45 -9.63 -13.59 -27.15
N SER A 46 -9.52 -13.40 -28.46
CA SER A 46 -9.07 -12.17 -29.13
C SER A 46 -10.23 -11.16 -29.26
N SER A 47 -10.03 -9.93 -28.82
CA SER A 47 -10.78 -8.78 -29.34
C SER A 47 -9.89 -7.52 -29.33
N ASN A 48 -9.65 -6.99 -30.52
CA ASN A 48 -8.99 -5.72 -30.79
C ASN A 48 -10.06 -4.62 -30.73
N GLU A 49 -9.91 -3.67 -29.81
CA GLU A 49 -10.63 -2.40 -29.88
C GLU A 49 -9.64 -1.25 -29.65
N GLU A 50 -9.63 -0.34 -30.62
CA GLU A 50 -8.64 0.72 -30.85
C GLU A 50 -8.91 1.92 -29.93
N ALA A 51 -7.95 2.26 -29.07
CA ALA A 51 -8.13 3.29 -28.04
C ALA A 51 -7.95 4.73 -28.59
N ALA A 52 -8.97 5.56 -28.37
CA ALA A 52 -9.03 6.98 -28.72
C ALA A 52 -8.10 7.88 -27.85
N PRO A 53 -7.76 9.12 -28.30
CA PRO A 53 -6.75 9.96 -27.68
C PRO A 53 -7.20 10.64 -26.37
N VAL A 54 -6.24 10.83 -25.45
CA VAL A 54 -6.44 11.35 -24.08
C VAL A 54 -6.44 12.87 -24.04
N ALA A 55 -7.50 13.48 -23.50
CA ALA A 55 -7.68 14.92 -23.32
C ALA A 55 -6.89 15.50 -22.12
N GLY A 56 -6.62 16.82 -22.17
CA GLY A 56 -5.83 17.61 -21.19
C GLY A 56 -6.48 17.82 -19.80
N PRO A 57 -6.00 18.78 -18.98
CA PRO A 57 -6.32 18.88 -17.55
C PRO A 57 -7.83 18.99 -17.33
N SER A 58 -8.39 17.91 -16.80
CA SER A 58 -9.83 17.77 -16.61
C SER A 58 -10.31 18.78 -15.57
N ALA A 59 -11.36 19.52 -15.89
CA ALA A 59 -12.08 20.35 -14.94
C ALA A 59 -12.40 19.52 -13.68
N ALA A 60 -12.34 20.16 -12.50
CA ALA A 60 -12.72 19.51 -11.25
C ALA A 60 -14.10 18.87 -11.42
N VAL A 61 -14.18 17.55 -11.28
CA VAL A 61 -15.43 16.82 -11.45
C VAL A 61 -16.29 17.15 -10.24
N THR A 62 -17.31 17.97 -10.43
CA THR A 62 -18.31 18.20 -9.38
C THR A 62 -18.99 16.87 -9.06
N TYR A 63 -19.11 16.57 -7.77
CA TYR A 63 -19.86 15.40 -7.30
C TYR A 63 -21.23 15.37 -7.99
N ALA A 64 -21.53 14.28 -8.68
CA ALA A 64 -22.74 14.14 -9.50
C ALA A 64 -24.04 14.06 -8.68
N GLY A 65 -23.94 14.05 -7.34
CA GLY A 65 -25.05 13.76 -6.44
C GLY A 65 -25.12 12.27 -6.11
N GLY A 66 -26.21 11.85 -5.45
CA GLY A 66 -26.44 10.45 -5.15
C GLY A 66 -26.11 9.99 -3.74
N ILE A 67 -26.18 8.68 -3.56
CA ILE A 67 -25.58 7.96 -2.43
C ILE A 67 -24.09 7.71 -2.80
N PRO A 68 -23.10 8.11 -1.99
CA PRO A 68 -21.71 7.79 -2.26
C PRO A 68 -21.49 6.28 -2.26
N ILE A 69 -20.85 5.78 -3.32
CA ILE A 69 -20.59 4.36 -3.53
C ILE A 69 -19.11 4.03 -3.68
N GLY A 70 -18.64 3.01 -2.97
CA GLY A 70 -17.35 2.40 -3.23
C GLY A 70 -16.95 1.35 -2.21
N THR A 71 -15.67 1.28 -1.88
CA THR A 71 -15.13 0.16 -1.08
C THR A 71 -14.12 0.58 -0.03
N PHE A 72 -13.82 -0.35 0.88
CA PHE A 72 -12.70 -0.21 1.82
C PHE A 72 -11.36 -0.26 1.08
N ALA A 73 -10.46 0.64 1.47
CA ALA A 73 -9.06 0.67 1.00
C ALA A 73 -8.90 0.71 -0.53
N GLN A 74 -9.86 1.28 -1.25
CA GLN A 74 -9.69 1.50 -2.68
C GLN A 74 -8.60 2.53 -2.96
N PRO A 75 -7.82 2.37 -4.04
CA PRO A 75 -6.89 3.39 -4.48
C PRO A 75 -7.61 4.71 -4.75
N THR A 76 -7.02 5.84 -4.37
CA THR A 76 -7.59 7.18 -4.62
C THR A 76 -7.76 7.49 -6.11
N THR A 77 -7.09 6.74 -6.98
CA THR A 77 -7.14 6.85 -8.43
C THR A 77 -8.46 6.30 -9.01
N GLN A 78 -9.19 5.51 -8.23
CA GLN A 78 -10.49 4.93 -8.62
C GLN A 78 -11.69 5.86 -8.37
N PHE A 79 -11.49 6.99 -7.67
CA PHE A 79 -12.53 8.02 -7.55
C PHE A 79 -12.79 8.71 -8.88
N GLY A 80 -14.06 9.01 -9.14
CA GLY A 80 -14.56 9.71 -10.32
C GLY A 80 -14.99 8.77 -11.45
N GLY A 81 -14.39 7.57 -11.56
CA GLY A 81 -14.65 6.60 -12.64
C GLY A 81 -15.76 5.59 -12.33
N THR A 82 -15.52 4.64 -11.41
CA THR A 82 -16.53 3.66 -10.97
C THR A 82 -17.02 3.93 -9.55
N PHE A 83 -16.22 4.64 -8.76
CA PHE A 83 -16.53 4.92 -7.36
C PHE A 83 -16.53 6.43 -7.13
N ASN A 84 -17.40 6.86 -6.23
CA ASN A 84 -17.43 8.23 -5.71
C ASN A 84 -17.50 8.24 -4.16
N GLY A 85 -17.43 7.07 -3.53
CA GLY A 85 -17.36 6.84 -2.09
C GLY A 85 -16.18 5.93 -1.73
N ALA A 86 -15.68 5.98 -0.48
CA ALA A 86 -14.78 4.97 0.08
C ALA A 86 -14.78 4.99 1.62
N MET A 87 -14.13 4.00 2.23
CA MET A 87 -13.56 4.14 3.57
C MET A 87 -12.05 3.95 3.53
N LEU A 88 -11.31 4.93 4.06
CA LEU A 88 -9.85 4.96 4.03
C LEU A 88 -9.26 5.15 5.43
N ASN A 89 -8.08 4.54 5.63
CA ASN A 89 -7.19 4.80 6.76
C ASN A 89 -6.07 5.71 6.27
N ILE A 90 -6.08 6.99 6.61
CA ILE A 90 -5.10 7.96 6.09
C ILE A 90 -4.32 8.56 7.25
N TYR A 91 -2.99 8.47 7.23
CA TYR A 91 -2.14 9.02 8.30
C TYR A 91 -2.17 10.56 8.32
N PRO A 92 -1.95 11.20 9.50
CA PRO A 92 -2.08 12.65 9.65
C PRO A 92 -1.27 13.45 8.63
N GLN A 93 -0.05 13.01 8.33
CA GLN A 93 0.86 13.72 7.42
C GLN A 93 0.43 13.68 5.94
N PHE A 94 -0.45 12.74 5.53
CA PHE A 94 -0.92 12.60 4.15
C PHE A 94 -2.36 13.07 3.98
N LEU A 95 -3.08 13.22 5.09
CA LEU A 95 -4.52 13.38 5.14
C LEU A 95 -5.05 14.54 4.30
N LEU A 96 -4.50 15.73 4.46
CA LEU A 96 -5.00 16.90 3.72
C LEU A 96 -4.71 16.81 2.21
N GLU A 97 -3.60 16.18 1.81
CA GLU A 97 -3.27 15.96 0.40
C GLU A 97 -4.19 14.91 -0.23
N GLU A 98 -4.39 13.77 0.44
CA GLU A 98 -5.30 12.74 -0.04
C GLU A 98 -6.75 13.24 -0.11
N LEU A 99 -7.21 13.98 0.89
CA LEU A 99 -8.54 14.61 0.87
C LEU A 99 -8.67 15.61 -0.28
N ALA A 100 -7.63 16.36 -0.62
CA ALA A 100 -7.64 17.25 -1.78
C ALA A 100 -7.78 16.46 -3.10
N VAL A 101 -7.10 15.32 -3.23
CA VAL A 101 -7.20 14.44 -4.41
C VAL A 101 -8.58 13.81 -4.52
N ILE A 102 -9.13 13.31 -3.41
CA ILE A 102 -10.47 12.74 -3.34
C ILE A 102 -11.49 13.79 -3.75
N ARG A 103 -11.42 14.99 -3.15
CA ARG A 103 -12.29 16.13 -3.49
C ARG A 103 -12.21 16.52 -4.96
N ALA A 104 -11.01 16.61 -5.53
CA ALA A 104 -10.82 16.99 -6.94
C ALA A 104 -11.46 16.01 -7.93
N ARG A 105 -11.69 14.76 -7.50
CA ARG A 105 -12.36 13.70 -8.25
C ARG A 105 -13.85 13.56 -7.90
N GLY A 106 -14.41 14.50 -7.14
CA GLY A 106 -15.79 14.45 -6.66
C GLY A 106 -16.03 13.33 -5.64
N GLY A 107 -14.97 12.81 -5.01
CA GLY A 107 -15.05 11.70 -4.08
C GLY A 107 -15.56 12.09 -2.70
N LYS A 108 -16.08 11.09 -2.00
CA LYS A 108 -16.60 11.16 -0.64
C LYS A 108 -15.96 10.04 0.18
N VAL A 109 -15.56 10.30 1.42
CA VAL A 109 -14.80 9.33 2.21
C VAL A 109 -15.23 9.30 3.67
N ALA A 110 -15.44 8.10 4.20
CA ALA A 110 -15.40 7.87 5.63
C ALA A 110 -13.95 7.59 6.05
N ILE A 111 -13.44 8.29 7.05
CA ILE A 111 -12.03 8.17 7.46
C ILE A 111 -11.91 7.45 8.81
N LYS A 112 -11.02 6.46 8.92
CA LYS A 112 -10.69 5.82 10.21
C LYS A 112 -9.40 6.45 10.75
N LEU A 113 -9.51 7.16 11.86
CA LEU A 113 -8.38 7.86 12.49
C LEU A 113 -7.64 6.99 13.52
N SER A 114 -8.15 5.80 13.82
CA SER A 114 -7.57 4.86 14.79
C SER A 114 -6.58 3.86 14.19
N PHE A 115 -6.44 3.82 12.86
CA PHE A 115 -5.65 2.83 12.10
C PHE A 115 -6.16 1.39 12.25
N GLY A 116 -5.27 0.39 12.31
CA GLY A 116 -5.61 -1.01 12.49
C GLY A 116 -5.79 -1.42 13.95
N ASP A 117 -6.55 -2.49 14.18
CA ASP A 117 -7.05 -2.85 15.52
C ASP A 117 -5.94 -3.20 16.52
N ARG A 118 -4.78 -3.69 16.02
CA ARG A 118 -3.58 -3.95 16.84
C ARG A 118 -3.11 -2.73 17.64
N PHE A 119 -3.45 -1.51 17.20
CA PHE A 119 -3.01 -0.27 17.82
C PHE A 119 -3.95 0.23 18.92
N ILE A 120 -5.14 -0.34 19.01
CA ILE A 120 -6.20 0.04 19.95
C ILE A 120 -6.59 -1.11 20.89
N LYS A 121 -5.86 -2.23 20.82
CA LYS A 121 -5.95 -3.33 21.78
C LYS A 121 -4.96 -3.14 22.94
N ASP A 122 -5.35 -3.52 24.15
CA ASP A 122 -4.46 -3.62 25.30
C ASP A 122 -3.48 -4.81 25.17
N ALA A 123 -2.69 -5.08 26.21
CA ALA A 123 -1.74 -6.19 26.20
C ALA A 123 -2.41 -7.58 26.21
N ALA A 124 -3.65 -7.66 26.68
CA ALA A 124 -4.46 -8.89 26.71
C ALA A 124 -5.30 -9.06 25.42
N GLY A 125 -5.24 -8.11 24.48
CA GLY A 125 -5.99 -8.18 23.23
C GLY A 125 -7.40 -7.60 23.31
N ASN A 126 -7.84 -7.06 24.45
CA ASN A 126 -9.13 -6.39 24.58
C ASN A 126 -9.08 -5.00 23.95
N PHE A 127 -10.23 -4.45 23.55
CA PHE A 127 -10.32 -3.05 23.15
C PHE A 127 -9.92 -2.11 24.30
N SER A 128 -9.13 -1.08 23.97
CA SER A 128 -8.72 -0.03 24.90
C SER A 128 -9.14 1.34 24.39
N LEU A 129 -10.13 1.93 25.05
CA LEU A 129 -10.61 3.29 24.74
C LEU A 129 -9.49 4.33 24.84
N ALA A 130 -8.61 4.21 25.83
CA ALA A 130 -7.48 5.11 26.01
C ALA A 130 -6.52 5.06 24.82
N LYS A 131 -6.19 3.86 24.31
CA LYS A 131 -5.35 3.71 23.12
C LYS A 131 -6.07 4.23 21.87
N TRP A 132 -7.36 3.99 21.73
CA TRP A 132 -8.16 4.54 20.64
C TRP A 132 -8.13 6.08 20.63
N LYS A 133 -8.41 6.72 21.78
CA LYS A 133 -8.35 8.18 21.94
C LYS A 133 -6.96 8.71 21.59
N ALA A 134 -5.90 8.06 22.07
CA ALA A 134 -4.53 8.43 21.77
C ALA A 134 -4.20 8.37 20.25
N ARG A 135 -4.84 7.49 19.48
CA ARG A 135 -4.68 7.44 18.02
C ARG A 135 -5.42 8.57 17.32
N VAL A 136 -6.67 8.82 17.71
CA VAL A 136 -7.47 9.94 17.17
C VAL A 136 -6.81 11.28 17.49
N ASP A 137 -6.20 11.41 18.67
CA ASP A 137 -5.51 12.61 19.11
C ASP A 137 -4.28 12.99 18.26
N LEU A 138 -3.74 12.07 17.46
CA LEU A 138 -2.68 12.38 16.50
C LEU A 138 -3.12 13.35 15.40
N TYR A 139 -4.44 13.53 15.24
CA TYR A 139 -5.05 14.44 14.27
C TYR A 139 -5.50 15.75 14.91
N LYS A 140 -5.24 15.97 16.21
CA LYS A 140 -5.51 17.25 16.86
C LYS A 140 -4.78 18.38 16.12
N GLY A 141 -5.53 19.44 15.81
CA GLY A 141 -5.01 20.58 15.06
C GLY A 141 -5.04 20.42 13.53
N VAL A 142 -5.43 19.26 13.00
CA VAL A 142 -5.72 19.12 11.58
C VAL A 142 -7.04 19.83 11.26
N ASN A 143 -6.99 20.75 10.30
CA ASN A 143 -8.17 21.49 9.85
C ASN A 143 -8.96 20.66 8.81
N PHE A 144 -10.01 19.99 9.27
CA PHE A 144 -10.93 19.24 8.41
C PHE A 144 -12.08 20.07 7.88
N ASP A 145 -12.29 21.30 8.38
CA ASP A 145 -13.55 22.04 8.24
C ASP A 145 -14.00 22.15 6.80
N SER A 146 -13.09 22.48 5.87
CA SER A 146 -13.46 22.60 4.46
C SER A 146 -13.96 21.28 3.87
N TYR A 147 -13.34 20.17 4.24
CA TYR A 147 -13.68 18.84 3.73
C TYR A 147 -14.93 18.25 4.38
N ILE A 148 -15.24 18.63 5.62
CA ILE A 148 -16.51 18.30 6.27
C ILE A 148 -17.64 19.10 5.61
N LYS A 149 -17.47 20.43 5.46
CA LYS A 149 -18.50 21.34 4.94
C LYS A 149 -18.85 21.07 3.48
N ASP A 150 -17.88 20.74 2.64
CA ASP A 150 -18.13 20.36 1.24
C ASP A 150 -18.56 18.89 1.07
N GLY A 151 -18.64 18.16 2.19
CA GLY A 151 -19.03 16.76 2.26
C GLY A 151 -18.00 15.79 1.72
N THR A 152 -16.78 16.20 1.36
CA THR A 152 -15.69 15.28 0.99
C THR A 152 -15.48 14.23 2.08
N ILE A 153 -15.51 14.64 3.35
CA ILE A 153 -15.58 13.72 4.48
C ILE A 153 -17.06 13.50 4.83
N ILE A 154 -17.52 12.26 4.69
CA ILE A 154 -18.88 11.88 5.06
C ILE A 154 -18.98 11.33 6.49
N GLY A 155 -17.83 11.07 7.15
CA GLY A 155 -17.78 10.79 8.58
C GLY A 155 -16.47 10.17 9.07
N HIS A 156 -16.32 10.12 10.39
CA HIS A 156 -15.31 9.37 11.12
C HIS A 156 -15.79 7.95 11.38
N TYR A 157 -15.13 6.99 10.74
CA TYR A 157 -15.27 5.57 11.03
C TYR A 157 -14.59 5.24 12.36
N LEU A 158 -15.38 5.09 13.42
CA LEU A 158 -14.87 4.95 14.78
C LEU A 158 -14.23 3.59 15.02
N ILE A 159 -14.95 2.52 14.68
CA ILE A 159 -14.54 1.14 14.98
C ILE A 159 -15.24 0.13 14.07
N ASP A 160 -14.57 -1.00 13.91
CA ASP A 160 -14.99 -2.12 13.11
C ASP A 160 -15.62 -3.23 13.97
N GLU A 161 -16.82 -3.71 13.64
CA GLU A 161 -17.50 -4.85 14.26
C GLU A 161 -17.34 -4.94 15.79
N PRO A 162 -17.78 -3.93 16.56
CA PRO A 162 -17.66 -3.92 18.02
C PRO A 162 -18.37 -5.09 18.71
N GLN A 163 -19.35 -5.71 18.05
CA GLN A 163 -20.10 -6.86 18.53
C GLN A 163 -19.37 -8.20 18.36
N ASP A 164 -18.36 -8.28 17.50
CA ASP A 164 -17.67 -9.53 17.21
C ASP A 164 -16.63 -9.85 18.29
N VAL A 165 -16.99 -10.76 19.19
CA VAL A 165 -16.13 -11.18 20.30
C VAL A 165 -14.80 -11.78 19.85
N ALA A 166 -14.70 -12.35 18.64
CA ALA A 166 -13.44 -12.86 18.10
C ALA A 166 -12.43 -11.73 17.85
N ASN A 167 -12.92 -10.54 17.50
CA ASN A 167 -12.09 -9.36 17.31
C ASN A 167 -11.61 -8.76 18.63
N TRP A 168 -12.28 -9.04 19.76
CA TRP A 168 -12.14 -8.28 21.01
C TRP A 168 -11.88 -9.16 22.24
N ASN A 169 -11.15 -10.26 22.06
CA ASN A 169 -10.73 -11.17 23.13
C ASN A 169 -11.90 -11.71 23.98
N GLY A 170 -12.96 -12.13 23.29
CA GLY A 170 -14.12 -12.77 23.91
C GLY A 170 -15.16 -11.80 24.47
N GLN A 171 -14.95 -10.48 24.41
CA GLN A 171 -15.87 -9.48 24.96
C GLN A 171 -16.24 -8.43 23.92
N PRO A 172 -17.53 -8.20 23.61
CA PRO A 172 -17.92 -7.15 22.69
C PRO A 172 -17.61 -5.77 23.30
N ILE A 173 -17.36 -4.76 22.46
CA ILE A 173 -17.16 -3.38 22.91
C ILE A 173 -18.53 -2.79 23.32
N PRO A 174 -18.74 -2.41 24.60
CA PRO A 174 -20.04 -1.92 25.05
C PRO A 174 -20.52 -0.69 24.28
N GLN A 175 -21.82 -0.56 24.06
CA GLN A 175 -22.43 0.54 23.32
C GLN A 175 -22.19 1.90 23.98
N ALA A 176 -22.16 1.95 25.32
CA ALA A 176 -21.76 3.16 26.05
C ALA A 176 -20.32 3.60 25.72
N THR A 177 -19.42 2.66 25.43
CA THR A 177 -18.06 2.96 24.96
C THR A 177 -18.08 3.52 23.54
N LEU A 178 -18.95 3.02 22.65
CA LEU A 178 -19.13 3.57 21.30
C LEU A 178 -19.63 5.02 21.34
N GLU A 179 -20.56 5.32 22.25
CA GLU A 179 -21.05 6.68 22.46
C GLU A 179 -19.94 7.60 22.99
N GLU A 180 -19.09 7.13 23.91
CA GLU A 180 -17.95 7.89 24.41
C GLU A 180 -16.86 8.11 23.33
N MET A 181 -16.68 7.16 22.41
CA MET A 181 -15.81 7.35 21.23
C MET A 181 -16.37 8.43 20.30
N ALA A 182 -17.67 8.38 20.03
CA ALA A 182 -18.35 9.38 19.21
C ALA A 182 -18.25 10.77 19.85
N LYS A 183 -18.49 10.87 21.16
CA LYS A 183 -18.33 12.10 21.94
C LYS A 183 -16.93 12.69 21.80
N HIS A 184 -15.88 11.88 22.01
CA HIS A 184 -14.49 12.33 21.86
C HIS A 184 -14.20 12.86 20.44
N SER A 185 -14.75 12.21 19.41
CA SER A 185 -14.62 12.71 18.04
C SER A 185 -15.30 14.08 17.85
N LYS A 186 -16.50 14.26 18.42
CA LYS A 186 -17.27 15.51 18.33
C LYS A 186 -16.64 16.65 19.13
N GLU A 187 -15.94 16.36 20.22
CA GLU A 187 -15.15 17.36 20.97
C GLU A 187 -14.01 17.93 20.12
N LEU A 188 -13.45 17.14 19.21
CA LEU A 188 -12.40 17.58 18.28
C LEU A 188 -12.98 18.23 17.02
N TRP A 189 -14.04 17.64 16.46
CA TRP A 189 -14.67 18.07 15.21
C TRP A 189 -16.21 17.99 15.34
N PRO A 190 -16.87 19.05 15.85
CA PRO A 190 -18.30 19.04 16.18
C PRO A 190 -19.21 18.66 14.99
N ASP A 191 -18.84 19.10 13.79
CA ASP A 191 -19.63 18.87 12.57
C ASP A 191 -19.30 17.53 11.88
N MET A 192 -18.26 16.81 12.31
CA MET A 192 -17.88 15.54 11.69
C MET A 192 -18.84 14.44 12.13
N VAL A 193 -19.56 13.84 11.19
CA VAL A 193 -20.42 12.66 11.43
C VAL A 193 -19.58 11.53 12.03
N THR A 194 -20.12 10.78 12.98
CA THR A 194 -19.48 9.59 13.55
C THR A 194 -20.22 8.31 13.17
N ILE A 195 -19.46 7.29 12.75
CA ILE A 195 -19.99 6.07 12.13
C ILE A 195 -19.36 4.85 12.78
N VAL A 196 -20.15 3.81 13.07
CA VAL A 196 -19.65 2.51 13.55
C VAL A 196 -20.08 1.38 12.62
N ARG A 197 -19.16 0.45 12.28
CA ARG A 197 -19.52 -0.74 11.48
C ARG A 197 -20.10 -1.84 12.34
N THR A 198 -21.40 -1.80 12.50
CA THR A 198 -22.20 -2.85 13.12
C THR A 198 -23.61 -2.81 12.56
N TRP A 199 -24.32 -3.93 12.65
CA TRP A 199 -25.74 -3.94 12.35
C TRP A 199 -26.50 -3.16 13.43
N PRO A 200 -27.46 -2.28 13.05
CA PRO A 200 -28.36 -1.60 13.97
C PRO A 200 -28.94 -2.44 15.11
N ASP A 201 -29.13 -3.76 14.97
CA ASP A 201 -29.61 -4.61 16.07
C ASP A 201 -28.71 -4.54 17.31
N TYR A 202 -27.40 -4.50 17.10
CA TYR A 202 -26.45 -4.48 18.20
C TYR A 202 -26.57 -3.17 18.98
N LEU A 203 -26.80 -2.08 18.25
CA LEU A 203 -27.01 -0.76 18.82
C LEU A 203 -28.40 -0.63 19.46
N ASP A 204 -29.38 -1.38 18.96
CA ASP A 204 -30.76 -1.33 19.43
C ASP A 204 -30.92 -1.83 20.87
N ASN A 205 -30.10 -2.82 21.25
CA ASN A 205 -30.09 -3.47 22.56
C ASN A 205 -29.61 -2.56 23.71
N TRP A 206 -29.11 -1.36 23.43
CA TRP A 206 -28.71 -0.42 24.48
C TRP A 206 -29.89 0.44 24.94
N SER A 207 -30.17 0.45 26.25
CA SER A 207 -31.20 1.29 26.86
C SER A 207 -30.84 2.77 26.92
N GLY A 208 -29.57 3.12 26.66
CA GLY A 208 -29.13 4.50 26.53
C GLY A 208 -29.58 5.17 25.23
N THR A 209 -29.21 6.44 25.09
CA THR A 209 -29.47 7.24 23.89
C THR A 209 -28.14 7.63 23.24
N TYR A 210 -28.05 7.41 21.93
CA TYR A 210 -26.94 7.92 21.12
C TYR A 210 -27.16 9.40 20.84
N ARG A 211 -26.35 10.25 21.45
CA ARG A 211 -26.34 11.71 21.26
C ARG A 211 -25.24 12.13 20.31
N TYR A 212 -24.11 11.42 20.36
CA TYR A 212 -22.92 11.74 19.57
C TYR A 212 -22.71 10.78 18.41
N LEU A 213 -23.14 9.52 18.55
CA LEU A 213 -23.11 8.55 17.45
C LEU A 213 -24.18 8.89 16.41
N ASP A 214 -23.76 9.15 15.16
CA ASP A 214 -24.66 9.63 14.11
C ASP A 214 -25.22 8.49 13.25
N ALA A 215 -24.41 7.46 12.94
CA ALA A 215 -24.81 6.40 12.02
C ALA A 215 -24.27 5.01 12.37
N ALA A 216 -25.07 4.00 12.04
CA ALA A 216 -24.64 2.62 11.95
C ALA A 216 -24.19 2.28 10.53
N TRP A 217 -23.38 1.23 10.39
CA TRP A 217 -23.00 0.70 9.09
C TRP A 217 -23.21 -0.80 9.01
N ALA A 218 -24.27 -1.18 8.29
CA ALA A 218 -24.68 -2.56 8.10
C ALA A 218 -24.11 -3.15 6.81
N GLN A 219 -23.33 -4.22 6.93
CA GLN A 219 -22.77 -4.93 5.78
C GLN A 219 -23.53 -6.24 5.53
N TYR A 220 -23.98 -6.44 4.29
CA TYR A 220 -24.70 -7.62 3.85
C TYR A 220 -23.77 -8.75 3.42
N ALA A 221 -24.13 -9.97 3.78
CA ALA A 221 -23.46 -11.21 3.40
C ALA A 221 -24.52 -12.32 3.27
N ALA A 222 -24.62 -12.93 2.08
CA ALA A 222 -25.68 -13.89 1.74
C ALA A 222 -25.61 -15.19 2.56
N ASN A 223 -24.42 -15.58 2.99
CA ASN A 223 -24.19 -16.69 3.92
C ASN A 223 -24.70 -16.42 5.35
N ARG A 224 -24.98 -15.17 5.70
CA ARG A 224 -25.55 -14.80 7.02
C ARG A 224 -27.01 -14.42 6.91
N TRP A 225 -27.41 -13.85 5.76
CA TRP A 225 -28.77 -13.40 5.53
C TRP A 225 -29.20 -13.70 4.09
N PRO A 226 -30.15 -14.62 3.85
CA PRO A 226 -30.48 -15.08 2.49
C PRO A 226 -31.11 -14.02 1.58
N ASN A 227 -31.74 -12.98 2.14
CA ASN A 227 -32.51 -11.99 1.39
C ASN A 227 -32.00 -10.56 1.68
N ALA A 228 -31.44 -9.91 0.66
CA ALA A 228 -30.89 -8.56 0.75
C ALA A 228 -31.95 -7.45 0.99
N GLN A 229 -33.17 -7.63 0.50
CA GLN A 229 -34.25 -6.67 0.71
C GLN A 229 -34.75 -6.71 2.15
N ALA A 230 -34.99 -7.90 2.70
CA ALA A 230 -35.36 -8.08 4.10
C ALA A 230 -34.25 -7.58 5.05
N PHE A 231 -32.98 -7.86 4.72
CA PHE A 231 -31.83 -7.27 5.40
C PHE A 231 -31.94 -5.74 5.46
N LEU A 232 -32.18 -5.09 4.31
CA LEU A 232 -32.26 -3.64 4.25
C LEU A 232 -33.40 -3.10 5.10
N GLU A 233 -34.59 -3.67 4.96
CA GLU A 233 -35.79 -3.22 5.67
C GLU A 233 -35.62 -3.30 7.19
N GLU A 234 -35.06 -4.41 7.69
CA GLU A 234 -34.80 -4.59 9.11
C GLU A 234 -33.78 -3.56 9.64
N ASN A 235 -32.65 -3.39 8.94
CA ASN A 235 -31.62 -2.45 9.37
C ASN A 235 -32.06 -0.99 9.25
N VAL A 236 -32.87 -0.64 8.25
CA VAL A 236 -33.50 0.69 8.14
C VAL A 236 -34.45 0.93 9.30
N SER A 237 -35.31 -0.04 9.63
CA SER A 237 -36.27 0.08 10.74
C SER A 237 -35.55 0.31 12.08
N LYS A 238 -34.54 -0.50 12.39
CA LYS A 238 -33.76 -0.39 13.64
C LYS A 238 -32.92 0.89 13.70
N ALA A 239 -32.30 1.30 12.59
CA ALA A 239 -31.58 2.57 12.55
C ALA A 239 -32.52 3.76 12.81
N ARG A 240 -33.74 3.74 12.24
CA ARG A 240 -34.77 4.76 12.51
C ARG A 240 -35.20 4.77 13.97
N ALA A 241 -35.42 3.59 14.57
CA ALA A 241 -35.83 3.46 15.97
C ALA A 241 -34.82 4.09 16.94
N LYS A 242 -33.52 4.09 16.60
CA LYS A 242 -32.46 4.77 17.36
C LYS A 242 -32.10 6.16 16.88
N GLY A 243 -32.78 6.69 15.86
CA GLY A 243 -32.51 8.01 15.29
C GLY A 243 -31.19 8.11 14.51
N LEU A 244 -30.59 6.98 14.12
CA LEU A 244 -29.30 6.89 13.47
C LEU A 244 -29.42 6.92 11.93
N GLY A 245 -28.44 7.53 11.26
CA GLY A 245 -28.18 7.29 9.85
C GLY A 245 -27.76 5.83 9.59
N LEU A 246 -27.74 5.45 8.31
CA LEU A 246 -27.34 4.09 7.91
C LEU A 246 -26.40 4.14 6.71
N VAL A 247 -25.21 3.58 6.86
CA VAL A 247 -24.38 3.16 5.73
C VAL A 247 -24.68 1.69 5.45
N VAL A 248 -24.84 1.34 4.19
CA VAL A 248 -24.99 -0.07 3.76
C VAL A 248 -23.80 -0.50 2.91
N GLY A 249 -23.65 -1.79 2.67
CA GLY A 249 -22.68 -2.29 1.70
C GLY A 249 -22.64 -3.79 1.65
N LEU A 250 -21.79 -4.33 0.78
CA LEU A 250 -21.63 -5.77 0.58
C LEU A 250 -20.31 -6.25 1.19
N ASN A 251 -20.28 -7.48 1.69
CA ASN A 251 -19.03 -8.22 1.85
C ASN A 251 -18.73 -8.95 0.53
N LEU A 252 -17.95 -8.29 -0.33
CA LEU A 252 -17.61 -8.78 -1.67
C LEU A 252 -16.75 -10.05 -1.62
N GLN A 253 -15.93 -10.23 -0.58
CA GLN A 253 -14.95 -11.31 -0.53
C GLN A 253 -15.45 -12.57 0.18
N ASP A 254 -16.28 -12.40 1.22
CA ASP A 254 -16.74 -13.51 2.06
C ASP A 254 -18.27 -13.54 2.21
N GLY A 255 -18.98 -12.74 1.41
CA GLY A 255 -20.43 -12.59 1.50
C GLY A 255 -21.22 -13.38 0.47
N GLY A 256 -20.60 -14.21 -0.36
CA GLY A 256 -21.30 -15.19 -1.17
C GLY A 256 -22.01 -16.26 -0.31
N PRO A 257 -22.95 -17.05 -0.87
CA PRO A 257 -23.79 -17.99 -0.11
C PRO A 257 -23.02 -19.02 0.73
N THR A 258 -21.81 -19.40 0.31
CA THR A 258 -20.96 -20.38 1.00
C THR A 258 -19.72 -19.74 1.62
N LYS A 259 -19.81 -18.46 2.03
CA LYS A 259 -18.65 -17.65 2.47
C LYS A 259 -17.58 -17.55 1.36
N SER A 260 -18.03 -17.48 0.12
CA SER A 260 -17.19 -17.28 -1.06
C SER A 260 -17.13 -15.80 -1.45
N GLU A 261 -16.26 -15.47 -2.41
CA GLU A 261 -16.35 -14.20 -3.13
C GLU A 261 -17.73 -14.11 -3.81
N MET A 262 -18.31 -12.91 -3.84
CA MET A 262 -19.57 -12.66 -4.55
C MET A 262 -19.31 -12.59 -6.06
N THR A 263 -20.17 -13.22 -6.86
CA THR A 263 -20.14 -13.05 -8.31
C THR A 263 -20.63 -11.66 -8.73
N ALA A 264 -20.31 -11.21 -9.94
CA ALA A 264 -20.83 -9.95 -10.48
C ALA A 264 -22.36 -9.88 -10.46
N SER A 265 -23.05 -10.99 -10.76
CA SER A 265 -24.52 -11.06 -10.71
C SER A 265 -25.07 -10.94 -9.29
N GLN A 266 -24.40 -11.54 -8.30
CA GLN A 266 -24.73 -11.40 -6.88
C GLN A 266 -24.52 -9.96 -6.42
N VAL A 267 -23.38 -9.35 -6.74
CA VAL A 267 -23.09 -7.94 -6.42
C VAL A 267 -24.16 -7.02 -7.00
N ARG A 268 -24.50 -7.18 -8.28
CA ARG A 268 -25.56 -6.39 -8.93
C ARG A 268 -26.91 -6.59 -8.25
N SER A 269 -27.33 -7.84 -8.03
CA SER A 269 -28.63 -8.17 -7.45
C SER A 269 -28.76 -7.66 -6.01
N TYR A 270 -27.83 -8.05 -5.14
CA TYR A 270 -27.86 -7.67 -3.72
C TYR A 270 -27.63 -6.16 -3.54
N GLY A 271 -26.71 -5.56 -4.29
CA GLY A 271 -26.47 -4.12 -4.25
C GLY A 271 -27.69 -3.31 -4.68
N SER A 272 -28.40 -3.74 -5.73
CA SER A 272 -29.63 -3.06 -6.20
C SER A 272 -30.74 -3.14 -5.14
N ALA A 273 -30.86 -4.29 -4.46
CA ALA A 273 -31.79 -4.43 -3.35
C ALA A 273 -31.46 -3.45 -2.22
N LEU A 274 -30.19 -3.35 -1.80
CA LEU A 274 -29.76 -2.40 -0.77
C LEU A 274 -29.95 -0.92 -1.18
N LEU A 275 -29.84 -0.61 -2.47
CA LEU A 275 -30.08 0.72 -3.05
C LEU A 275 -31.55 0.97 -3.40
N SER A 276 -32.47 0.05 -3.11
CA SER A 276 -33.91 0.24 -3.35
C SER A 276 -34.52 1.31 -2.42
N SER A 277 -33.94 1.47 -1.23
CA SER A 277 -34.30 2.47 -0.23
C SER A 277 -33.50 3.76 -0.39
N THR A 278 -34.14 4.89 -0.12
CA THR A 278 -33.49 6.22 -0.02
C THR A 278 -32.99 6.52 1.40
N TYR A 279 -33.16 5.60 2.34
CA TYR A 279 -32.71 5.80 3.72
C TYR A 279 -31.18 5.79 3.89
N PRO A 280 -30.43 4.84 3.26
CA PRO A 280 -28.99 4.82 3.42
C PRO A 280 -28.32 6.09 2.91
N CYS A 281 -27.35 6.59 3.67
CA CYS A 281 -26.59 7.80 3.34
C CYS A 281 -25.31 7.51 2.54
N ALA A 282 -24.83 6.25 2.55
CA ALA A 282 -23.70 5.79 1.74
C ALA A 282 -23.80 4.28 1.48
N PHE A 283 -23.16 3.82 0.40
CA PHE A 283 -23.01 2.42 0.01
C PHE A 283 -21.52 2.08 -0.06
N ILE A 284 -20.95 1.48 0.98
CA ILE A 284 -19.51 1.21 1.03
C ILE A 284 -19.29 -0.28 1.36
N SER A 285 -18.62 -0.99 0.46
CA SER A 285 -18.47 -2.45 0.51
C SER A 285 -17.07 -2.90 0.94
N TRP A 286 -16.96 -4.03 1.62
CA TRP A 286 -15.70 -4.67 1.99
C TRP A 286 -15.30 -5.71 0.93
N LYS A 287 -14.13 -5.65 0.30
CA LYS A 287 -13.17 -4.54 0.19
C LYS A 287 -12.55 -4.54 -1.21
N TYR A 288 -11.82 -3.48 -1.56
CA TYR A 288 -11.09 -3.45 -2.82
C TYR A 288 -10.02 -4.56 -2.88
N LYS A 289 -10.00 -5.29 -3.99
CA LYS A 289 -8.92 -6.21 -4.39
C LYS A 289 -8.87 -6.18 -5.91
N ASP A 290 -7.69 -5.86 -6.44
CA ASP A 290 -7.54 -5.55 -7.86
C ASP A 290 -7.92 -6.72 -8.76
N ASP A 291 -7.45 -7.93 -8.43
CA ASP A 291 -7.77 -9.16 -9.16
C ASP A 291 -9.27 -9.49 -9.13
N PHE A 292 -9.93 -9.22 -7.99
CA PHE A 292 -11.37 -9.45 -7.84
C PHE A 292 -12.19 -8.42 -8.64
N MET A 293 -11.80 -7.15 -8.61
CA MET A 293 -12.45 -6.10 -9.41
C MET A 293 -12.25 -6.32 -10.90
N SER A 294 -11.12 -6.90 -11.29
CA SER A 294 -10.79 -7.24 -12.67
C SER A 294 -11.43 -8.54 -13.15
N ALA A 295 -12.12 -9.28 -12.27
CA ALA A 295 -12.88 -10.45 -12.67
C ALA A 295 -14.04 -10.06 -13.62
N SER A 296 -14.37 -10.96 -14.54
CA SER A 296 -15.37 -10.71 -15.59
C SER A 296 -16.70 -10.19 -15.01
N GLY A 297 -17.12 -9.02 -15.49
CA GLY A 297 -18.40 -8.40 -15.14
C GLY A 297 -18.45 -7.62 -13.83
N MET A 298 -17.40 -7.66 -12.99
CA MET A 298 -17.42 -7.00 -11.67
C MET A 298 -17.41 -5.47 -11.79
N TRP A 299 -16.60 -4.93 -12.70
CA TRP A 299 -16.59 -3.49 -13.00
C TRP A 299 -17.94 -2.98 -13.50
N GLU A 300 -18.60 -3.74 -14.37
CA GLU A 300 -19.92 -3.44 -14.90
C GLU A 300 -20.97 -3.47 -13.80
N ALA A 301 -20.94 -4.50 -12.93
CA ALA A 301 -21.84 -4.58 -11.78
C ALA A 301 -21.67 -3.36 -10.86
N MET A 302 -20.44 -2.95 -10.52
CA MET A 302 -20.21 -1.77 -9.68
C MET A 302 -20.62 -0.46 -10.38
N LYS A 303 -20.42 -0.34 -11.70
CA LYS A 303 -20.91 0.81 -12.48
C LYS A 303 -22.44 0.89 -12.47
N ASP A 304 -23.14 -0.23 -12.60
CA ASP A 304 -24.61 -0.26 -12.53
C ASP A 304 -25.11 0.19 -11.16
N LEU A 305 -24.48 -0.30 -10.09
CA LEU A 305 -24.80 0.15 -8.73
C LEU A 305 -24.49 1.64 -8.54
N ARG A 306 -23.40 2.14 -9.12
CA ARG A 306 -23.10 3.57 -9.10
C ARG A 306 -24.17 4.38 -9.81
N ASN A 307 -24.59 3.97 -11.01
CA ASN A 307 -25.65 4.66 -11.75
C ASN A 307 -26.96 4.67 -10.93
N GLN A 308 -27.30 3.57 -10.26
CA GLN A 308 -28.45 3.54 -9.36
C GLN A 308 -28.30 4.49 -8.17
N ALA A 309 -27.12 4.52 -7.55
CA ALA A 309 -26.82 5.36 -6.40
C ALA A 309 -26.83 6.86 -6.75
N GLU A 310 -26.30 7.25 -7.92
CA GLU A 310 -26.28 8.63 -8.43
C GLU A 310 -27.68 9.17 -8.71
N ASN A 311 -28.62 8.31 -9.12
CA ASN A 311 -30.02 8.68 -9.34
C ASN A 311 -30.84 8.85 -8.04
N ARG A 312 -30.19 8.85 -6.87
CA ARG A 312 -30.85 9.07 -5.57
C ARG A 312 -30.53 10.47 -5.03
N GLY A 313 -31.39 10.97 -4.15
CA GLY A 313 -31.06 12.17 -3.38
C GLY A 313 -29.92 11.89 -2.42
N PHE A 314 -28.90 12.76 -2.40
CA PHE A 314 -27.87 12.70 -1.36
C PHE A 314 -28.47 13.06 0.00
N LYS A 315 -28.15 12.27 1.02
CA LYS A 315 -28.51 12.52 2.41
C LYS A 315 -27.25 12.40 3.26
N THR A 316 -27.01 13.38 4.13
CA THR A 316 -25.95 13.25 5.14
C THR A 316 -26.21 12.05 6.06
N CYS A 317 -25.13 11.42 6.53
CA CYS A 317 -25.20 10.37 7.53
C CYS A 317 -25.52 10.88 8.94
N GLN A 318 -25.72 12.19 9.12
CA GLN A 318 -26.18 12.76 10.37
C GLN A 318 -27.59 12.25 10.70
N GLY A 319 -27.76 11.67 11.89
CA GLY A 319 -29.04 11.18 12.37
C GLY A 319 -30.09 12.28 12.49
N ALA A 320 -31.37 11.92 12.58
CA ALA A 320 -32.48 12.89 12.65
C ALA A 320 -32.48 13.76 13.92
N ALA A 321 -31.60 13.47 14.88
CA ALA A 321 -31.52 14.14 16.18
C ALA A 321 -30.92 15.56 16.14
N LEU A 322 -30.32 16.01 15.03
CA LEU A 322 -29.75 17.35 14.90
C LEU A 322 -30.32 18.04 13.65
N GLY A 323 -31.10 19.10 13.87
CA GLY A 323 -31.87 19.82 12.85
C GLY A 323 -31.03 20.26 11.64
N SER A 324 -31.54 19.96 10.45
CA SER A 324 -30.96 20.28 9.14
C SER A 324 -30.97 21.79 8.87
N GLY A 325 -29.81 22.44 8.91
CA GLY A 325 -29.56 23.72 8.23
C GLY A 325 -28.89 23.46 6.89
N THR A 326 -29.52 23.86 5.78
CA THR A 326 -28.95 23.76 4.43
C THR A 326 -27.81 24.77 4.24
N LEU A 327 -26.61 24.30 3.87
CA LEU A 327 -25.46 25.15 3.55
C LEU A 327 -25.32 25.41 2.03
N PRO A 328 -24.90 26.61 1.60
CA PRO A 328 -24.63 26.94 0.21
C PRO A 328 -23.30 26.35 -0.31
N PRO A 329 -23.14 26.18 -1.64
CA PRO A 329 -21.94 25.57 -2.23
C PRO A 329 -20.69 26.45 -2.09
N PRO A 330 -19.49 25.86 -1.87
CA PRO A 330 -18.24 26.60 -1.72
C PRO A 330 -17.70 27.16 -3.06
N PRO A 331 -16.91 28.25 -3.01
CA PRO A 331 -16.28 28.85 -4.19
C PRO A 331 -15.14 27.98 -4.75
N PRO A 332 -14.85 28.09 -6.06
CA PRO A 332 -13.81 27.29 -6.73
C PRO A 332 -12.39 27.68 -6.27
N PRO A 333 -11.46 26.70 -6.18
CA PRO A 333 -10.08 26.94 -5.75
C PRO A 333 -9.24 27.66 -6.84
N PRO A 334 -8.18 28.40 -6.44
CA PRO A 334 -7.26 29.04 -7.37
C PRO A 334 -6.40 28.02 -8.14
N PRO A 335 -5.96 28.36 -9.38
CA PRO A 335 -5.18 27.47 -10.22
C PRO A 335 -3.76 27.22 -9.65
N PRO A 336 -3.18 26.02 -9.83
CA PRO A 336 -1.83 25.72 -9.37
C PRO A 336 -0.76 26.52 -10.15
N PRO A 337 0.37 26.87 -9.52
CA PRO A 337 1.47 27.53 -10.21
C PRO A 337 2.08 26.63 -11.28
N ALA A 338 2.48 27.25 -12.40
CA ALA A 338 3.11 26.56 -13.53
C ALA A 338 4.43 25.90 -13.12
N LEU A 339 4.61 24.63 -13.48
CA LEU A 339 5.84 23.86 -13.23
C LEU A 339 6.97 24.35 -14.15
N PRO A 340 8.21 24.49 -13.63
CA PRO A 340 9.37 24.86 -14.45
C PRO A 340 9.70 23.75 -15.47
N GLY A 341 9.99 24.17 -16.70
CA GLY A 341 10.13 23.32 -17.88
C GLY A 341 11.39 22.44 -17.92
N SER A 342 11.24 21.37 -18.72
CA SER A 342 12.22 20.49 -19.38
C SER A 342 13.66 20.40 -18.82
N GLY A 343 13.99 19.22 -18.28
CA GLY A 343 15.33 18.64 -18.45
C GLY A 343 16.32 18.80 -17.30
N SER A 344 15.85 18.99 -16.07
CA SER A 344 16.73 18.99 -14.90
C SER A 344 17.58 17.70 -14.84
N LYS A 345 18.89 17.85 -15.10
CA LYS A 345 19.88 16.76 -15.02
C LYS A 345 20.26 16.42 -13.57
N THR A 346 19.44 16.78 -12.58
CA THR A 346 19.72 16.49 -11.17
C THR A 346 19.90 15.01 -10.91
N LEU A 347 20.76 14.69 -9.93
CA LEU A 347 20.96 13.33 -9.43
C LEU A 347 19.63 12.78 -8.88
N PRO A 348 19.11 11.64 -9.38
CA PRO A 348 18.02 10.93 -8.73
C PRO A 348 18.44 10.51 -7.32
N PHE A 349 17.70 10.97 -6.32
CA PHE A 349 17.87 10.60 -4.92
C PHE A 349 16.52 10.24 -4.30
N GLY A 350 16.43 9.05 -3.72
CA GLY A 350 15.17 8.44 -3.32
C GLY A 350 15.28 7.30 -2.33
N LEU A 351 14.14 6.78 -1.87
CA LEU A 351 14.07 5.45 -1.23
C LEU A 351 13.59 4.39 -2.20
N SER A 352 13.98 3.15 -1.95
CA SER A 352 13.31 1.99 -2.52
C SER A 352 11.90 1.87 -1.94
N TYR A 353 10.93 1.63 -2.82
CA TYR A 353 9.52 1.38 -2.50
C TYR A 353 8.83 2.53 -1.78
N ALA A 354 9.24 3.78 -2.07
CA ALA A 354 8.44 4.93 -1.68
C ALA A 354 7.02 4.80 -2.29
N PRO A 355 5.96 4.96 -1.50
CA PRO A 355 4.62 4.93 -2.01
C PRO A 355 4.39 6.16 -2.92
N ILE A 356 3.41 6.08 -3.82
CA ILE A 356 3.25 7.07 -4.92
C ILE A 356 2.92 8.48 -4.39
N ASP A 357 2.33 8.56 -3.21
CA ASP A 357 2.03 9.77 -2.42
C ASP A 357 3.30 10.44 -1.87
N GLU A 358 4.39 9.70 -1.64
CA GLU A 358 5.68 10.29 -1.28
C GLU A 358 6.45 10.82 -2.51
N TYR A 359 5.93 10.63 -3.73
CA TYR A 359 6.49 11.22 -4.95
C TYR A 359 6.27 12.73 -4.90
N SER A 360 7.34 13.44 -4.62
CA SER A 360 7.30 14.86 -4.31
C SER A 360 8.58 15.52 -4.77
N THR A 361 8.61 16.86 -4.76
CA THR A 361 9.82 17.64 -5.02
C THR A 361 10.87 17.52 -3.91
N ARG A 362 10.52 16.90 -2.77
CA ARG A 362 11.47 16.70 -1.65
C ARG A 362 12.60 15.75 -2.03
N TRP A 363 12.29 14.77 -2.88
CA TRP A 363 13.20 13.75 -3.40
C TRP A 363 13.28 13.91 -4.91
N THR A 364 14.35 13.43 -5.53
CA THR A 364 14.53 13.53 -6.99
C THR A 364 14.46 12.18 -7.68
N GLY A 365 14.33 11.09 -6.92
CA GLY A 365 14.12 9.76 -7.47
C GLY A 365 13.48 8.78 -6.50
N THR A 366 13.29 7.54 -6.96
CA THR A 366 12.84 6.39 -6.17
C THR A 366 13.30 5.10 -6.87
N LEU A 367 13.39 3.99 -6.14
CA LEU A 367 13.32 2.66 -6.76
C LEU A 367 11.91 2.08 -6.61
N TYR A 368 11.35 1.52 -7.68
CA TYR A 368 10.01 0.96 -7.71
C TYR A 368 10.03 -0.46 -8.28
N ALA A 369 9.48 -1.45 -7.55
CA ALA A 369 9.17 -2.76 -8.12
C ALA A 369 7.86 -2.64 -8.90
N ALA A 370 7.96 -2.73 -10.22
CA ALA A 370 6.86 -2.43 -11.11
C ALA A 370 5.85 -3.58 -11.16
N ALA A 371 4.57 -3.19 -11.22
CA ALA A 371 3.52 -4.04 -11.75
C ALA A 371 3.12 -3.49 -13.13
N PRO A 372 2.90 -4.33 -14.16
CA PRO A 372 2.57 -3.86 -15.51
C PRO A 372 1.39 -2.87 -15.52
N ALA A 373 0.33 -3.17 -14.76
CA ALA A 373 -0.88 -2.36 -14.70
C ALA A 373 -0.68 -0.96 -14.11
N LEU A 374 0.35 -0.75 -13.27
CA LEU A 374 0.54 0.50 -12.51
C LEU A 374 1.74 1.32 -12.99
N LEU A 375 2.59 0.76 -13.85
CA LEU A 375 3.86 1.38 -14.23
C LEU A 375 3.66 2.73 -14.92
N VAL A 376 2.81 2.78 -15.95
CA VAL A 376 2.60 4.02 -16.74
C VAL A 376 2.00 5.13 -15.89
N GLU A 377 1.04 4.80 -15.01
CA GLU A 377 0.44 5.78 -14.10
C GLU A 377 1.49 6.37 -13.14
N ARG A 378 2.33 5.52 -12.55
CA ARG A 378 3.43 5.96 -11.67
C ARG A 378 4.46 6.80 -12.40
N LEU A 379 4.79 6.46 -13.64
CA LEU A 379 5.71 7.26 -14.45
C LEU A 379 5.12 8.63 -14.82
N LYS A 380 3.82 8.71 -15.14
CA LYS A 380 3.12 9.99 -15.34
C LYS A 380 3.17 10.86 -14.08
N ARG A 381 2.93 10.26 -12.90
CA ARG A 381 3.04 10.98 -11.63
C ARG A 381 4.48 11.46 -11.42
N ALA A 382 5.47 10.60 -11.59
CA ALA A 382 6.87 10.95 -11.46
C ALA A 382 7.26 12.10 -12.40
N GLU A 383 6.86 12.05 -13.67
CA GLU A 383 7.04 13.11 -14.67
C GLU A 383 6.43 14.44 -14.19
N SER A 384 5.19 14.42 -13.66
CA SER A 384 4.51 15.63 -13.18
C SER A 384 5.18 16.32 -11.99
N VAL A 385 6.01 15.60 -11.22
CA VAL A 385 6.74 16.14 -10.06
C VAL A 385 8.26 16.20 -10.29
N GLY A 386 8.71 15.94 -11.52
CA GLY A 386 10.13 15.96 -11.90
C GLY A 386 10.99 14.86 -11.25
N MET A 387 10.38 13.74 -10.85
CA MET A 387 11.05 12.63 -10.19
C MET A 387 11.51 11.58 -11.20
N LYS A 388 12.67 10.96 -10.93
CA LYS A 388 13.30 9.94 -11.77
C LYS A 388 13.16 8.56 -11.14
N VAL A 389 12.53 7.61 -11.83
CA VAL A 389 12.22 6.27 -11.30
C VAL A 389 13.24 5.26 -11.80
N VAL A 390 13.92 4.60 -10.87
CA VAL A 390 14.63 3.34 -11.11
C VAL A 390 13.61 2.21 -10.96
N VAL A 391 13.45 1.37 -11.98
CA VAL A 391 12.42 0.30 -11.95
C VAL A 391 13.06 -1.07 -11.84
N THR A 392 12.49 -1.93 -11.00
CA THR A 392 12.66 -3.38 -11.08
C THR A 392 11.43 -3.92 -11.81
N LEU A 393 11.58 -4.33 -13.08
CA LEU A 393 10.45 -4.83 -13.87
C LEU A 393 10.10 -6.29 -13.57
N VAL A 394 11.09 -7.06 -13.12
CA VAL A 394 10.92 -8.48 -12.76
C VAL A 394 11.42 -8.69 -11.33
N GLU A 395 10.51 -9.11 -10.45
CA GLU A 395 10.87 -9.42 -9.06
C GLU A 395 11.53 -10.80 -8.95
N ALA A 396 12.36 -10.97 -7.90
CA ALA A 396 13.13 -12.19 -7.71
C ALA A 396 12.27 -13.46 -7.68
N ALA A 397 11.09 -13.41 -7.05
CA ALA A 397 10.17 -14.55 -6.99
C ALA A 397 9.67 -15.00 -8.37
N GLN A 398 9.50 -14.06 -9.30
CA GLN A 398 8.97 -14.34 -10.64
C GLN A 398 10.02 -14.99 -11.54
N ALA A 399 11.31 -14.72 -11.27
CA ALA A 399 12.45 -15.22 -12.03
C ALA A 399 13.08 -16.50 -11.46
N LYS A 400 12.51 -17.11 -10.42
CA LYS A 400 13.04 -18.35 -9.82
C LYS A 400 12.38 -19.60 -10.38
N ASN A 401 13.14 -20.67 -10.56
CA ASN A 401 12.64 -22.03 -10.75
C ASN A 401 11.96 -22.53 -9.47
N SER A 402 11.31 -23.70 -9.55
CA SER A 402 10.68 -24.36 -8.39
C SER A 402 11.70 -24.74 -7.30
N ASP A 403 12.96 -24.99 -7.66
CA ASP A 403 14.06 -25.25 -6.73
C ASP A 403 14.67 -23.95 -6.12
N GLY A 404 14.10 -22.78 -6.46
CA GLY A 404 14.55 -21.48 -5.98
C GLY A 404 15.76 -20.89 -6.71
N THR A 405 16.36 -21.62 -7.67
CA THR A 405 17.45 -21.10 -8.52
C THR A 405 16.94 -20.08 -9.54
N PHE A 406 17.82 -19.19 -10.02
CA PHE A 406 17.44 -18.22 -11.06
C PHE A 406 17.16 -18.89 -12.42
N SER A 407 16.19 -18.34 -13.15
CA SER A 407 15.77 -18.79 -14.47
C SER A 407 15.71 -17.63 -15.44
N LEU A 408 16.66 -17.57 -16.37
CA LEU A 408 16.71 -16.51 -17.38
C LEU A 408 15.48 -16.53 -18.29
N SER A 409 14.97 -17.71 -18.64
CA SER A 409 13.76 -17.84 -19.46
C SER A 409 12.54 -17.22 -18.76
N ARG A 410 12.31 -17.57 -17.49
CA ARG A 410 11.22 -16.98 -16.70
C ARG A 410 11.39 -15.46 -16.54
N TRP A 411 12.62 -15.00 -16.30
CA TRP A 411 12.89 -13.56 -16.21
C TRP A 411 12.50 -12.84 -17.52
N LYS A 412 12.90 -13.37 -18.69
CA LYS A 412 12.53 -12.82 -19.99
C LYS A 412 11.01 -12.82 -20.21
N THR A 413 10.34 -13.92 -19.91
CA THR A 413 8.87 -14.03 -20.01
C THR A 413 8.16 -12.96 -19.18
N GLN A 414 8.65 -12.68 -17.97
CA GLN A 414 8.07 -11.65 -17.12
C GLN A 414 8.36 -10.24 -17.64
N LEU A 415 9.55 -10.02 -18.21
CA LEU A 415 9.90 -8.74 -18.82
C LEU A 415 9.05 -8.44 -20.06
N ASP A 416 8.73 -9.44 -20.88
CA ASP A 416 7.92 -9.28 -22.09
C ASP A 416 6.50 -8.76 -21.80
N ARG A 417 5.99 -8.91 -20.57
CA ARG A 417 4.71 -8.34 -20.13
C ARG A 417 4.66 -6.81 -20.21
N TYR A 418 5.82 -6.16 -20.33
CA TYR A 418 5.95 -4.71 -20.46
C TYR A 418 6.17 -4.23 -21.90
N ARG A 419 6.40 -5.13 -22.87
CA ARG A 419 6.76 -4.78 -24.26
C ARG A 419 5.70 -3.92 -24.96
N GLY A 420 4.43 -4.08 -24.61
CA GLY A 420 3.32 -3.28 -25.14
C GLY A 420 3.06 -1.96 -24.41
N GLN A 421 3.80 -1.66 -23.34
CA GLN A 421 3.60 -0.43 -22.56
C GLN A 421 4.29 0.76 -23.27
N PRO A 422 3.67 1.95 -23.33
CA PRO A 422 4.22 3.13 -23.99
C PRO A 422 5.32 3.80 -23.14
N LEU A 423 6.43 3.10 -22.90
CA LEU A 423 7.49 3.55 -22.01
C LEU A 423 8.46 4.54 -22.64
N ASP A 424 8.54 4.61 -23.98
CA ASP A 424 9.52 5.45 -24.70
C ASP A 424 9.45 6.91 -24.30
N ARG A 425 8.24 7.47 -24.19
CA ARG A 425 8.04 8.85 -23.71
C ARG A 425 8.64 9.06 -22.31
N HIS A 426 8.47 8.08 -21.42
CA HIS A 426 8.96 8.17 -20.05
C HIS A 426 10.48 7.98 -19.98
N ILE A 427 11.06 7.19 -20.89
CA ILE A 427 12.52 7.06 -21.06
C ILE A 427 13.09 8.39 -21.56
N SER A 428 12.52 8.98 -22.61
CA SER A 428 12.98 10.27 -23.17
C SER A 428 12.87 11.43 -22.18
N SER A 429 11.81 11.48 -21.37
CA SER A 429 11.65 12.49 -20.31
C SER A 429 12.50 12.20 -19.06
N GLN A 430 13.18 11.05 -19.01
CA GLN A 430 13.93 10.53 -17.86
C GLN A 430 13.07 10.24 -16.61
N ALA A 431 11.74 10.25 -16.72
CA ALA A 431 10.86 9.77 -15.66
C ALA A 431 11.09 8.27 -15.40
N LEU A 432 11.29 7.50 -16.46
CA LEU A 432 11.84 6.15 -16.41
C LEU A 432 13.36 6.24 -16.62
N TYR A 433 14.11 6.22 -15.51
CA TYR A 433 15.52 6.61 -15.52
C TYR A 433 16.48 5.44 -15.74
N LEU A 434 16.17 4.28 -15.15
CA LEU A 434 17.09 3.14 -15.10
C LEU A 434 16.31 1.84 -14.88
N HIS A 435 16.67 0.77 -15.59
CA HIS A 435 16.17 -0.58 -15.33
C HIS A 435 17.14 -1.33 -14.40
N HIS A 436 16.70 -1.59 -13.17
CA HIS A 436 17.36 -2.47 -12.22
C HIS A 436 17.02 -3.94 -12.54
N LEU A 437 17.97 -4.64 -13.14
CA LEU A 437 17.77 -5.97 -13.74
C LEU A 437 17.52 -7.06 -12.70
N VAL A 438 18.33 -7.07 -11.63
CA VAL A 438 18.28 -8.10 -10.58
C VAL A 438 18.99 -7.65 -9.31
N ASP A 439 18.42 -8.05 -8.17
CA ASP A 439 18.95 -7.76 -6.84
C ASP A 439 19.98 -8.81 -6.39
N GLN A 440 21.17 -8.36 -5.97
CA GLN A 440 22.22 -9.19 -5.36
C GLN A 440 22.48 -10.54 -6.07
N PRO A 441 22.77 -10.57 -7.38
CA PRO A 441 22.95 -11.83 -8.14
C PRO A 441 24.09 -12.72 -7.61
N ARG A 442 25.02 -12.17 -6.81
CA ARG A 442 26.15 -12.91 -6.23
C ARG A 442 25.84 -13.58 -4.88
N CYS A 443 24.65 -13.35 -4.31
CA CYS A 443 24.20 -13.99 -3.09
C CYS A 443 23.67 -15.41 -3.42
N SER A 444 24.48 -16.44 -3.23
CA SER A 444 24.07 -17.83 -3.50
C SER A 444 22.81 -18.23 -2.73
N GLY A 445 22.69 -17.86 -1.45
CA GLY A 445 21.50 -18.10 -0.63
C GLY A 445 20.24 -17.38 -1.14
N CYS A 446 20.39 -16.28 -1.87
CA CYS A 446 19.26 -15.55 -2.45
C CYS A 446 18.69 -16.23 -3.70
N TRP A 447 19.46 -17.14 -4.32
CA TRP A 447 19.19 -17.72 -5.64
C TRP A 447 19.34 -19.25 -5.65
N GLY A 448 18.75 -19.93 -4.66
CA GLY A 448 18.67 -21.40 -4.64
C GLY A 448 20.03 -22.09 -4.47
N GLY A 449 20.96 -21.45 -3.76
CA GLY A 449 22.30 -21.97 -3.51
C GLY A 449 23.32 -21.70 -4.62
N ARG A 450 22.95 -21.01 -5.70
CA ARG A 450 23.86 -20.70 -6.83
C ARG A 450 23.82 -19.22 -7.19
N PRO A 451 24.96 -18.51 -7.28
CA PRO A 451 24.95 -17.14 -7.78
C PRO A 451 24.58 -17.13 -9.27
N ILE A 452 23.96 -16.04 -9.72
CA ILE A 452 23.75 -15.77 -11.15
C ILE A 452 25.11 -15.45 -11.79
N SER A 453 25.39 -16.07 -12.93
CA SER A 453 26.67 -15.88 -13.64
C SER A 453 26.76 -14.48 -14.27
N TYR A 454 27.98 -14.01 -14.54
CA TYR A 454 28.16 -12.71 -15.18
C TYR A 454 27.63 -12.69 -16.62
N GLU A 455 27.80 -13.78 -17.36
CA GLU A 455 27.25 -13.96 -18.71
C GLU A 455 25.72 -13.85 -18.70
N THR A 456 25.08 -14.39 -17.66
CA THR A 456 23.63 -14.30 -17.49
C THR A 456 23.19 -12.85 -17.24
N ILE A 457 23.95 -12.08 -16.46
CA ILE A 457 23.66 -10.66 -16.20
C ILE A 457 23.82 -9.84 -17.50
N GLU A 458 24.88 -10.08 -18.26
CA GLU A 458 25.09 -9.41 -19.55
C GLU A 458 23.97 -9.75 -20.54
N GLU A 459 23.53 -11.00 -20.56
CA GLU A 459 22.40 -11.46 -21.37
C GLU A 459 21.07 -10.81 -20.97
N MET A 460 20.83 -10.58 -19.67
CA MET A 460 19.67 -9.82 -19.18
C MET A 460 19.71 -8.36 -19.67
N ALA A 461 20.89 -7.72 -19.58
CA ALA A 461 21.10 -6.36 -20.06
C ALA A 461 20.87 -6.25 -21.57
N ARG A 462 21.47 -7.17 -22.34
CA ARG A 462 21.28 -7.28 -23.80
C ARG A 462 19.81 -7.44 -24.16
N TYR A 463 19.10 -8.33 -23.49
CA TYR A 463 17.69 -8.57 -23.75
C TYR A 463 16.82 -7.36 -23.40
N SER A 464 17.05 -6.71 -22.25
CA SER A 464 16.36 -5.45 -21.91
C SER A 464 16.59 -4.37 -22.96
N LYS A 465 17.82 -4.20 -23.45
CA LYS A 465 18.13 -3.21 -24.50
C LYS A 465 17.54 -3.56 -25.86
N SER A 466 17.23 -4.82 -26.14
CA SER A 466 16.51 -5.20 -27.36
C SER A 466 15.04 -4.74 -27.34
N ILE A 467 14.48 -4.47 -26.15
CA ILE A 467 13.13 -3.94 -25.97
C ILE A 467 13.19 -2.41 -25.86
N TRP A 468 14.08 -1.88 -25.01
CA TRP A 468 14.26 -0.43 -24.79
C TRP A 468 15.73 -0.03 -24.96
N PRO A 469 16.20 0.23 -26.20
CA PRO A 469 17.61 0.53 -26.46
C PRO A 469 18.17 1.73 -25.68
N ALA A 470 17.32 2.72 -25.43
CA ALA A 470 17.68 3.96 -24.75
C ALA A 470 17.62 3.89 -23.21
N LEU A 471 17.04 2.85 -22.62
CA LEU A 471 16.91 2.71 -21.17
C LEU A 471 18.21 2.10 -20.60
N PRO A 472 18.95 2.81 -19.73
CA PRO A 472 20.14 2.24 -19.12
C PRO A 472 19.76 1.07 -18.19
N THR A 473 20.68 0.13 -18.04
CA THR A 473 20.52 -1.10 -17.25
C THR A 473 21.55 -1.13 -16.13
N ALA A 474 21.11 -1.56 -14.94
CA ALA A 474 21.97 -1.71 -13.78
C ALA A 474 21.68 -2.98 -13.00
N VAL A 475 22.67 -3.42 -12.24
CA VAL A 475 22.56 -4.57 -11.36
C VAL A 475 23.12 -4.24 -9.98
N ARG A 476 22.51 -4.74 -8.90
CA ARG A 476 22.99 -4.54 -7.52
C ARG A 476 24.23 -5.38 -7.18
N VAL A 477 25.32 -5.05 -7.86
CA VAL A 477 26.68 -5.58 -7.67
C VAL A 477 27.66 -4.43 -7.77
N ALA A 478 28.60 -4.35 -6.82
CA ALA A 478 29.61 -3.31 -6.83
C ALA A 478 30.54 -3.46 -8.06
N PRO A 479 30.98 -2.36 -8.71
CA PRO A 479 31.88 -2.43 -9.86
C PRO A 479 33.13 -3.26 -9.63
N SER A 480 33.74 -3.19 -8.45
CA SER A 480 34.89 -4.03 -8.08
C SER A 480 34.63 -5.54 -8.18
N SER A 481 33.38 -5.98 -7.95
CA SER A 481 32.99 -7.38 -8.13
C SER A 481 32.69 -7.70 -9.60
N LEU A 482 32.12 -6.77 -10.36
CA LEU A 482 31.86 -6.92 -11.80
C LEU A 482 33.15 -7.04 -12.61
N ALA A 483 34.25 -6.42 -12.15
CA ALA A 483 35.58 -6.55 -12.75
C ALA A 483 36.16 -7.98 -12.70
N ALA A 484 35.53 -8.90 -11.97
CA ALA A 484 35.90 -10.32 -11.98
C ALA A 484 35.31 -11.09 -13.19
N ALA A 485 34.52 -10.43 -14.06
CA ALA A 485 34.08 -11.04 -15.31
C ALA A 485 35.28 -11.26 -16.25
N THR A 486 35.26 -12.36 -17.00
CA THR A 486 36.31 -12.70 -17.99
C THR A 486 36.09 -12.00 -19.34
N PHE A 487 35.09 -11.13 -19.42
CA PHE A 487 34.70 -10.37 -20.61
C PHE A 487 34.41 -8.92 -20.24
N ARG A 488 34.42 -8.03 -21.24
CA ARG A 488 34.01 -6.63 -21.07
C ARG A 488 32.50 -6.51 -21.21
N TRP A 489 31.86 -5.81 -20.29
CA TRP A 489 30.45 -5.48 -20.34
C TRP A 489 30.13 -4.64 -21.59
N THR A 490 29.21 -5.10 -22.43
CA THR A 490 28.81 -4.39 -23.65
C THR A 490 27.40 -3.80 -23.53
N HIS A 491 26.52 -4.47 -22.80
CA HIS A 491 25.12 -4.09 -22.62
C HIS A 491 24.80 -3.63 -21.20
N LEU A 492 25.48 -4.14 -20.17
CA LEU A 492 25.32 -3.60 -18.82
C LEU A 492 25.87 -2.16 -18.76
N ASP A 493 25.07 -1.21 -18.28
CA ASP A 493 25.47 0.19 -18.29
C ASP A 493 26.05 0.66 -16.95
N ALA A 494 25.56 0.13 -15.82
CA ALA A 494 26.02 0.55 -14.50
C ALA A 494 26.11 -0.58 -13.47
N GLY A 495 27.12 -0.49 -12.62
CA GLY A 495 27.20 -1.24 -11.36
C GLY A 495 26.53 -0.48 -10.21
N TRP A 496 26.16 -1.18 -9.16
CA TRP A 496 25.55 -0.58 -7.98
C TRP A 496 26.24 -1.05 -6.70
N THR A 497 26.87 -0.10 -6.00
CA THR A 497 27.45 -0.33 -4.67
C THR A 497 26.51 0.16 -3.57
N GLN A 498 26.18 -0.72 -2.62
CA GLN A 498 25.44 -0.32 -1.43
C GLN A 498 26.39 -0.21 -0.23
N TYR A 499 26.28 0.90 0.49
CA TYR A 499 27.03 1.17 1.70
C TYR A 499 26.28 0.79 2.98
N ASN A 500 27.02 0.19 3.91
CA ASN A 500 26.71 0.11 5.34
C ASN A 500 28.01 0.28 6.15
N THR A 501 27.91 0.62 7.43
CA THR A 501 29.08 1.01 8.23
C THR A 501 30.09 -0.11 8.49
N ARG A 502 29.73 -1.40 8.30
CA ARG A 502 30.70 -2.52 8.42
C ARG A 502 31.70 -2.57 7.27
N GLN A 503 31.45 -1.83 6.19
CA GLN A 503 32.32 -1.81 5.02
C GLN A 503 33.50 -0.82 5.14
N GLY A 504 33.68 -0.22 6.31
CA GLY A 504 34.77 0.72 6.60
C GLY A 504 34.48 2.14 6.16
N ASP A 505 35.55 2.89 5.85
CA ASP A 505 35.44 4.29 5.44
C ASP A 505 34.67 4.42 4.12
N LEU A 506 33.66 5.29 4.14
CA LEU A 506 32.78 5.52 2.99
C LEU A 506 33.53 6.13 1.81
N ARG A 507 34.46 7.06 2.05
CA ARG A 507 35.17 7.78 0.97
C ARG A 507 36.12 6.86 0.26
N GLU A 508 36.88 6.06 1.00
CA GLU A 508 37.77 5.06 0.42
C GLU A 508 36.97 4.02 -0.38
N LYS A 509 35.84 3.54 0.17
CA LYS A 509 34.99 2.62 -0.59
C LYS A 509 34.48 3.29 -1.87
N LEU A 510 33.90 4.49 -1.77
CA LEU A 510 33.37 5.19 -2.93
C LEU A 510 34.44 5.42 -3.99
N ALA A 511 35.62 5.90 -3.61
CA ALA A 511 36.74 6.12 -4.51
C ALA A 511 37.18 4.82 -5.23
N ARG A 512 37.26 3.70 -4.50
CA ARG A 512 37.55 2.39 -5.09
C ARG A 512 36.49 1.97 -6.11
N GLU A 513 35.21 2.07 -5.78
CA GLU A 513 34.14 1.66 -6.70
C GLU A 513 34.02 2.61 -7.91
N VAL A 514 34.29 3.91 -7.74
CA VAL A 514 34.36 4.88 -8.84
C VAL A 514 35.51 4.54 -9.79
N ALA A 515 36.70 4.24 -9.27
CA ALA A 515 37.84 3.84 -10.09
C ALA A 515 37.53 2.58 -10.90
N ARG A 516 36.97 1.55 -10.25
CA ARG A 516 36.58 0.30 -10.92
C ARG A 516 35.45 0.50 -11.93
N ALA A 517 34.46 1.33 -11.64
CA ALA A 517 33.41 1.65 -12.60
C ALA A 517 34.01 2.26 -13.88
N ARG A 518 34.95 3.20 -13.75
CA ARG A 518 35.63 3.82 -14.90
C ARG A 518 36.48 2.83 -15.70
N GLU A 519 37.22 1.95 -15.03
CA GLU A 519 38.03 0.91 -15.70
C GLU A 519 37.16 -0.05 -16.52
N GLU A 520 35.98 -0.40 -16.01
CA GLU A 520 34.99 -1.25 -16.69
C GLU A 520 34.10 -0.48 -17.69
N GLY A 521 34.26 0.85 -17.80
CA GLY A 521 33.41 1.72 -18.61
C GLY A 521 31.98 1.89 -18.09
N LEU A 522 31.67 1.44 -16.87
CA LEU A 522 30.34 1.43 -16.27
C LEU A 522 30.01 2.76 -15.56
N GLY A 523 28.72 3.10 -15.52
CA GLY A 523 28.17 4.05 -14.56
C GLY A 523 28.13 3.49 -13.14
N LEU A 524 27.92 4.38 -12.15
CA LEU A 524 27.82 4.00 -10.74
C LEU A 524 26.50 4.45 -10.12
N VAL A 525 25.71 3.49 -9.66
CA VAL A 525 24.62 3.72 -8.71
C VAL A 525 25.15 3.52 -7.29
N ALA A 526 24.93 4.51 -6.43
CA ALA A 526 25.22 4.42 -5.01
C ALA A 526 23.95 4.05 -4.24
N GLY A 527 24.09 3.33 -3.14
CA GLY A 527 22.97 3.12 -2.22
C GLY A 527 23.38 3.15 -0.76
N LEU A 528 22.41 3.46 0.10
CA LEU A 528 22.54 3.41 1.55
C LEU A 528 21.63 2.33 2.12
N ASN A 529 22.12 1.57 3.09
CA ASN A 529 21.27 0.66 3.86
C ASN A 529 20.75 1.36 5.12
N LEU A 530 19.60 2.01 5.04
CA LEU A 530 19.09 2.89 6.08
C LEU A 530 18.54 2.13 7.28
N LEU A 531 17.87 1.00 7.05
CA LEU A 531 17.23 0.23 8.12
C LEU A 531 18.18 -0.74 8.82
N ASP A 532 19.29 -1.07 8.16
CA ASP A 532 20.30 -2.03 8.59
C ASP A 532 21.67 -1.34 8.51
N GLY A 533 21.87 -0.30 9.33
CA GLY A 533 22.96 0.69 9.17
C GLY A 533 24.36 0.09 9.24
N ALA A 534 24.51 -0.99 10.01
CA ALA A 534 25.72 -1.79 10.10
C ALA A 534 25.55 -3.19 9.47
N GLY A 535 24.60 -3.38 8.55
CA GLY A 535 24.30 -4.68 7.93
C GLY A 535 23.09 -5.39 8.53
N PHE A 536 22.80 -6.60 8.04
CA PHE A 536 21.54 -7.29 8.32
C PHE A 536 21.23 -7.43 9.82
N ARG A 537 20.01 -7.04 10.22
CA ARG A 537 19.49 -7.06 11.59
C ARG A 537 20.31 -6.20 12.55
N THR A 538 20.80 -5.06 12.08
CA THR A 538 21.44 -4.06 12.93
C THR A 538 20.54 -2.85 13.11
N ALA A 539 20.91 -1.95 14.02
CA ALA A 539 20.17 -0.71 14.20
C ALA A 539 20.13 0.11 12.89
N PRO A 540 19.01 0.80 12.60
CA PRO A 540 18.93 1.74 11.51
C PRO A 540 20.00 2.84 11.61
N MET A 541 20.38 3.44 10.48
CA MET A 541 21.22 4.62 10.46
C MET A 541 20.52 5.76 11.21
N THR A 542 21.27 6.48 12.03
CA THR A 542 20.80 7.71 12.67
C THR A 542 20.64 8.84 11.65
N ALA A 543 19.83 9.87 11.95
CA ALA A 543 19.69 11.05 11.08
C ALA A 543 21.05 11.71 10.74
N ARG A 544 21.98 11.75 11.70
CA ARG A 544 23.35 12.24 11.47
C ARG A 544 24.08 11.40 10.42
N GLN A 545 24.05 10.07 10.55
CA GLN A 545 24.69 9.15 9.60
C GLN A 545 24.07 9.27 8.21
N VAL A 546 22.74 9.34 8.11
CA VAL A 546 22.04 9.53 6.83
C VAL A 546 22.47 10.82 6.15
N ARG A 547 22.51 11.94 6.89
CA ARG A 547 22.96 13.23 6.39
C ARG A 547 24.41 13.15 5.91
N GLU A 548 25.31 12.66 6.75
CA GLU A 548 26.73 12.60 6.45
C GLU A 548 27.03 11.68 5.26
N PHE A 549 26.63 10.41 5.35
CA PHE A 549 26.92 9.41 4.33
C PHE A 549 26.18 9.69 3.02
N GLY A 550 24.92 10.13 3.11
CA GLY A 550 24.13 10.49 1.96
C GLY A 550 24.70 11.70 1.22
N SER A 551 25.13 12.75 1.93
CA SER A 551 25.74 13.92 1.30
C SER A 551 27.08 13.59 0.64
N ILE A 552 27.89 12.69 1.23
CA ILE A 552 29.14 12.21 0.61
C ILE A 552 28.86 11.53 -0.73
N LEU A 553 27.93 10.56 -0.74
CA LEU A 553 27.56 9.85 -1.97
C LEU A 553 26.91 10.78 -2.99
N ALA A 554 26.03 11.68 -2.54
CA ALA A 554 25.34 12.62 -3.40
C ALA A 554 26.29 13.66 -4.00
N ALA A 555 27.39 14.02 -3.34
CA ALA A 555 28.34 15.02 -3.84
C ALA A 555 29.30 14.49 -4.92
N ASP A 556 29.55 13.17 -4.99
CA ASP A 556 30.54 12.62 -5.94
C ASP A 556 30.03 12.72 -7.39
N PRO A 557 30.76 13.40 -8.29
CA PRO A 557 30.30 13.66 -9.66
C PRO A 557 30.21 12.40 -10.52
N SER A 558 30.75 11.26 -10.09
CA SER A 558 30.72 9.99 -10.82
C SER A 558 29.46 9.17 -10.54
N VAL A 559 28.70 9.52 -9.50
CA VAL A 559 27.45 8.83 -9.15
C VAL A 559 26.31 9.31 -10.06
N CYS A 560 25.64 8.38 -10.72
CA CYS A 560 24.54 8.62 -11.64
C CYS A 560 23.15 8.48 -10.98
N ALA A 561 23.02 7.70 -9.90
CA ALA A 561 21.83 7.67 -9.04
C ALA A 561 22.19 7.30 -7.59
N LEU A 562 21.39 7.76 -6.63
CA LEU A 562 21.52 7.43 -5.21
C LEU A 562 20.18 6.89 -4.65
N VAL A 563 20.19 5.67 -4.11
CA VAL A 563 18.96 5.02 -3.61
C VAL A 563 19.15 4.49 -2.18
N GLY A 564 18.29 4.91 -1.25
CA GLY A 564 18.23 4.40 0.11
C GLY A 564 17.32 3.17 0.24
N TRP A 565 17.82 2.10 0.87
CA TRP A 565 17.05 0.91 1.23
C TRP A 565 16.55 1.01 2.68
N ARG A 566 15.25 1.07 2.94
CA ARG A 566 14.08 1.22 2.05
C ARG A 566 13.07 2.17 2.72
N TYR A 567 12.00 2.54 2.02
CA TYR A 567 10.92 3.31 2.62
C TYR A 567 10.33 2.57 3.83
N ASP A 568 10.32 3.27 4.97
CA ASP A 568 9.66 2.84 6.20
C ASP A 568 9.16 4.10 6.91
N ALA A 569 7.83 4.21 7.03
CA ALA A 569 7.20 5.40 7.59
C ALA A 569 7.57 5.63 9.06
N SER A 570 7.79 4.56 9.85
CA SER A 570 8.17 4.66 11.25
C SER A 570 9.61 5.10 11.45
N TYR A 571 10.50 4.71 10.53
CA TYR A 571 11.88 5.18 10.51
C TYR A 571 11.94 6.66 10.09
N LEU A 572 11.19 7.04 9.06
CA LEU A 572 11.12 8.43 8.60
C LEU A 572 10.43 9.38 9.59
N SER A 573 9.56 8.87 10.47
CA SER A 573 8.96 9.69 11.53
C SER A 573 9.89 9.96 12.71
N GLN A 574 11.07 9.33 12.77
CA GLN A 574 12.06 9.62 13.80
C GLN A 574 12.57 11.05 13.69
N THR A 575 12.85 11.67 14.84
CA THR A 575 13.32 13.06 14.93
C THR A 575 14.55 13.30 14.05
N GLY A 576 14.46 14.32 13.20
CA GLY A 576 15.54 14.74 12.31
C GLY A 576 15.76 13.87 11.07
N MET A 577 15.03 12.76 10.90
CA MET A 577 15.24 11.86 9.76
C MET A 577 14.82 12.50 8.43
N ARG A 578 13.65 13.13 8.37
CA ARG A 578 13.20 13.86 7.16
C ARG A 578 14.14 15.03 6.83
N ASP A 579 14.68 15.72 7.83
CA ASP A 579 15.66 16.80 7.61
C ASP A 579 16.99 16.27 7.09
N ALA A 580 17.43 15.10 7.55
CA ALA A 580 18.60 14.42 7.01
C ALA A 580 18.40 14.06 5.53
N MET A 581 17.26 13.47 5.17
CA MET A 581 16.94 13.16 3.78
C MET A 581 16.85 14.43 2.92
N ALA A 582 16.23 15.50 3.44
CA ALA A 582 16.14 16.78 2.73
C ALA A 582 17.52 17.39 2.47
N ALA A 583 18.46 17.28 3.43
CA ALA A 583 19.84 17.73 3.25
C ALA A 583 20.57 16.95 2.15
N VAL A 584 20.41 15.62 2.08
CA VAL A 584 20.98 14.81 1.01
C VAL A 584 20.35 15.17 -0.35
N ALA A 585 19.03 15.36 -0.39
CA ALA A 585 18.32 15.78 -1.59
C ALA A 585 18.77 17.17 -2.09
N ALA A 586 19.12 18.09 -1.19
CA ALA A 586 19.68 19.39 -1.56
C ALA A 586 21.03 19.24 -2.28
N VAL A 587 21.92 18.37 -1.78
CA VAL A 587 23.19 18.05 -2.46
C VAL A 587 22.96 17.36 -3.81
N ALA A 588 21.99 16.43 -3.88
CA ALA A 588 21.63 15.77 -5.13
C ALA A 588 21.09 16.76 -6.19
N ARG A 589 20.35 17.78 -5.75
CA ARG A 589 19.83 18.86 -6.62
C ARG A 589 20.90 19.88 -7.03
N SER A 590 21.97 20.05 -6.25
CA SER A 590 22.99 21.07 -6.54
C SER A 590 23.97 20.69 -7.64
N ARG A 591 23.83 19.49 -8.24
CA ARG A 591 24.67 19.05 -9.35
C ARG A 591 23.91 18.24 -10.38
N ASN A 592 24.55 18.08 -11.54
CA ASN A 592 24.11 17.14 -12.55
C ASN A 592 24.53 15.70 -12.18
N ALA A 593 23.67 14.74 -12.47
CA ALA A 593 23.97 13.31 -12.43
C ALA A 593 25.05 12.99 -13.45
N ALA A 594 25.93 12.04 -13.13
CA ALA A 594 26.73 11.37 -14.16
C ALA A 594 25.81 10.63 -15.15
N SER A 595 26.33 10.27 -16.32
CA SER A 595 25.64 9.30 -17.17
C SER A 595 25.59 7.94 -16.47
N CYS A 596 24.42 7.29 -16.44
CA CYS A 596 24.36 5.87 -16.13
C CYS A 596 24.65 5.00 -17.36
N VAL A 597 24.75 5.59 -18.56
CA VAL A 597 25.10 4.87 -19.79
C VAL A 597 26.62 4.64 -19.82
N ARG A 598 27.01 3.43 -20.24
CA ARG A 598 28.40 3.04 -20.48
C ARG A 598 29.11 4.06 -21.40
N SER A 599 30.30 4.50 -21.02
CA SER A 599 31.12 5.44 -21.82
C SER A 599 31.89 4.76 -22.94
#